data_AF-A0A8S0G0Z1-F1
#
_entry.id   AF-A0A8S0G0Z1-F1
#
_cell.length_a   1.000
_cell.length_b   1.000
_cell.length_c   1.000
_cell.angle_alpha   90.00
_cell.angle_beta   90.00
_cell.angle_gamma   90.00
#
_symmetry.space_group_name_H-M   'P 1'
#
loop_
_entity.id
_entity.type
_entity.pdbx_description
1 polymer ?
#
loop_
_entity_poly.entity_id
_entity_poly.type
_entity_poly.pdbx_seq_one_letter_code
_entity_poly.pdbx_strand_id
1 'polypeptide(L)' 'MVASDKEAEKIKHQEPLYQSIAVECLTEMKFEDLRGMKISAIRKLISDALKKDLQRRKMTAPYKDLLVKKVVFQ' A
#
# COMPACT_ATOMS: atom_id res chain seq x y z
N MET A 1 -7.62 -27.08 4.94
CA MET A 1 -7.95 -25.85 4.18
C MET A 1 -8.57 -24.82 5.12
N VAL A 2 -7.80 -24.09 5.95
CA VAL A 2 -8.33 -22.97 6.79
C VAL A 2 -7.21 -21.96 7.14
N ALA A 3 -6.34 -21.61 6.19
CA ALA A 3 -5.35 -20.54 6.41
C ALA A 3 -5.82 -19.17 5.90
N SER A 4 -6.80 -19.14 4.99
CA SER A 4 -7.10 -17.94 4.18
C SER A 4 -8.09 -16.95 4.80
N ASP A 5 -9.08 -17.39 5.60
CA ASP A 5 -10.13 -16.48 6.09
C ASP A 5 -9.67 -15.51 7.17
N LYS A 6 -8.95 -15.99 8.19
CA LYS A 6 -8.46 -15.12 9.29
C LYS A 6 -7.41 -14.11 8.83
N GLU A 7 -6.61 -14.46 7.83
CA GLU A 7 -5.64 -13.52 7.25
C GLU A 7 -6.35 -12.51 6.34
N ALA A 8 -7.34 -12.94 5.54
CA ALA A 8 -8.14 -12.05 4.71
C ALA A 8 -8.98 -11.06 5.52
N GLU A 9 -9.57 -11.48 6.65
CA GLU A 9 -10.27 -10.59 7.57
C GLU A 9 -9.33 -9.55 8.19
N LYS A 10 -8.11 -9.95 8.58
CA LYS A 10 -7.11 -9.00 9.08
C LYS A 10 -6.71 -7.98 8.02
N ILE A 11 -6.57 -8.40 6.76
CA ILE A 11 -6.32 -7.48 5.64
C ILE A 11 -7.47 -6.48 5.51
N LYS A 12 -8.72 -6.95 5.50
CA LYS A 12 -9.91 -6.07 5.41
C LYS A 12 -10.01 -5.09 6.57
N HIS A 13 -9.73 -5.55 7.79
CA HIS A 13 -9.71 -4.65 8.97
C HIS A 13 -8.58 -3.63 8.93
N GLN A 14 -7.46 -3.96 8.29
CA GLN A 14 -6.30 -3.07 8.13
C GLN A 14 -6.31 -2.32 6.79
N GLU A 15 -7.30 -2.56 5.95
CA GLU A 15 -7.46 -1.89 4.66
C GLU A 15 -7.51 -0.36 4.80
N PRO A 16 -8.23 0.22 5.80
CA PRO A 16 -8.21 1.66 6.02
C PRO A 16 -6.81 2.16 6.38
N LEU A 17 -6.08 1.40 7.19
CA LEU A 17 -4.71 1.75 7.57
C LEU A 17 -3.78 1.77 6.35
N TYR A 18 -3.87 0.75 5.49
CA TYR A 18 -3.05 0.69 4.27
C TYR A 18 -3.41 1.81 3.30
N GLN A 19 -4.69 2.16 3.19
CA GLN A 19 -5.14 3.30 2.39
C GLN A 19 -4.60 4.62 2.96
N SER A 20 -4.66 4.82 4.29
CA SER A 20 -4.08 6.00 4.92
C SER A 20 -2.58 6.13 4.67
N ILE A 21 -1.81 5.05 4.83
CA ILE A 21 -0.36 5.05 4.57
C ILE A 21 -0.08 5.38 3.09
N ALA A 22 -0.83 4.78 2.17
CA ALA A 22 -0.67 5.05 0.74
C ALA A 22 -0.97 6.52 0.40
N VAL A 23 -2.06 7.06 0.95
CA VAL A 23 -2.43 8.47 0.76
C VAL A 23 -1.36 9.39 1.35
N GLU A 24 -0.96 9.16 2.61
CA GLU A 24 0.06 9.93 3.32
C GLU A 24 1.37 9.98 2.52
N CYS A 25 1.81 8.81 2.05
CA CYS A 25 3.02 8.67 1.24
C CYS A 25 2.91 9.40 -0.11
N LEU A 26 1.74 9.37 -0.77
CA LEU A 26 1.52 10.11 -2.02
C LEU A 26 1.39 11.63 -1.77
N THR A 27 0.81 12.06 -0.65
CA THR A 27 0.68 13.49 -0.30
C THR A 27 2.00 14.13 0.11
N GLU A 28 2.96 13.36 0.63
CA GLU A 28 4.31 13.86 0.89
C GLU A 28 5.10 14.09 -0.41
N MET A 29 4.71 13.47 -1.52
CA MET A 29 5.38 13.65 -2.81
C MET A 29 4.80 14.82 -3.60
N LYS A 30 5.65 15.46 -4.41
CA LYS A 30 5.17 16.49 -5.34
C LYS A 30 4.37 15.84 -6.46
N PHE A 31 3.30 16.51 -6.86
CA PHE A 31 2.46 16.08 -7.97
C PHE A 31 3.24 15.91 -9.28
N GLU A 32 4.19 16.82 -9.55
CA GLU A 32 5.04 16.76 -10.75
C GLU A 32 5.89 15.48 -10.79
N ASP A 33 6.44 15.09 -9.64
CA ASP A 33 7.22 13.86 -9.50
C ASP A 33 6.32 12.63 -9.69
N LEU A 34 5.15 12.60 -9.05
CA LEU A 34 4.18 11.51 -9.20
C LEU A 34 3.68 11.35 -10.64
N ARG A 35 3.46 12.44 -11.35
CA ARG A 35 3.03 12.44 -12.75
C ARG A 35 4.14 11.95 -13.70
N GLY A 36 5.40 12.26 -13.40
CA GLY A 36 6.55 11.76 -14.14
C GLY A 36 6.90 10.30 -13.84
N MET A 37 6.43 9.76 -12.71
CA MET A 37 6.73 8.40 -12.29
C MET A 37 5.92 7.35 -13.06
N LYS A 38 6.60 6.26 -13.41
CA LYS A 38 5.93 5.06 -13.94
C LYS A 38 5.07 4.43 -12.85
N ILE A 39 3.94 3.84 -13.23
CA ILE A 39 3.05 3.10 -12.31
C ILE A 39 3.82 2.04 -11.52
N SER A 40 4.78 1.36 -12.14
CA SER A 40 5.65 0.39 -11.49
C SER A 40 6.45 0.99 -10.33
N ALA A 41 6.89 2.25 -10.45
CA ALA A 41 7.62 2.97 -9.42
C ALA A 41 6.68 3.40 -8.28
N ILE A 42 5.50 3.94 -8.61
CA ILE A 42 4.45 4.29 -7.62
C ILE A 42 4.05 3.06 -6.81
N ARG A 43 3.80 1.94 -7.47
CA ARG A 43 3.49 0.65 -6.81
C ARG A 43 4.58 0.26 -5.83
N LYS A 44 5.84 0.34 -6.25
CA LYS A 44 6.99 0.00 -5.41
C LYS A 44 7.08 0.92 -4.21
N LEU A 45 6.86 2.22 -4.41
CA LEU A 45 6.91 3.25 -3.39
C LEU A 45 5.84 3.05 -2.31
N ILE A 46 4.58 2.83 -2.72
CA ILE A 46 3.49 2.49 -1.78
C ILE A 46 3.80 1.17 -1.07
N SER A 47 4.30 0.16 -1.78
CA SER A 47 4.63 -1.14 -1.18
C SER A 47 5.77 -1.06 -0.16
N ASP A 48 6.78 -0.22 -0.40
CA ASP A 48 7.88 0.03 0.52
C ASP A 48 7.40 0.81 1.75
N ALA A 49 6.56 1.84 1.56
CA ALA A 49 5.95 2.58 2.67
C ALA A 49 5.12 1.67 3.58
N LEU A 50 4.26 0.84 2.98
CA LEU A 50 3.45 -0.13 3.71
C LEU A 50 4.32 -1.15 4.45
N LYS A 51 5.38 -1.68 3.82
CA LYS A 51 6.32 -2.60 4.48
C LYS A 51 7.01 -1.93 5.66
N LYS A 52 7.44 -0.68 5.52
CA LYS A 52 8.14 0.08 6.56
C LYS A 52 7.23 0.32 7.76
N ASP A 53 5.96 0.66 7.53
CA ASP A 53 4.99 0.87 8.60
C ASP A 53 4.61 -0.44 9.30
N LEU A 54 4.42 -1.52 8.53
CA LEU A 54 4.18 -2.86 9.07
C LEU A 54 5.36 -3.37 9.91
N GLN A 55 6.60 -3.17 9.45
CA GLN A 55 7.80 -3.49 10.21
C GLN A 55 7.88 -2.70 11.52
N ARG A 56 7.57 -1.39 11.49
CA ARG A 56 7.46 -0.56 12.70
C ARG A 56 6.44 -1.12 13.69
N ARG A 57 5.31 -1.61 13.19
CA ARG A 57 4.24 -2.22 14.00
C ARG A 57 4.51 -3.67 14.38
N LYS A 58 5.69 -4.23 14.03
CA LYS A 58 6.04 -5.66 14.17
C LYS A 58 4.96 -6.60 13.60
N MET A 59 4.29 -6.16 12.55
CA MET A 59 3.29 -6.94 11.84
C MET A 59 3.91 -7.57 10.61
N THR A 60 3.66 -8.86 10.44
CA THR A 60 3.88 -9.54 9.16
C THR A 60 2.90 -9.00 8.15
N ALA A 61 3.37 -8.62 6.97
CA ALA A 61 2.51 -8.20 5.88
C ALA A 61 1.54 -9.35 5.53
N PRO A 62 0.22 -9.19 5.77
CA PRO A 62 -0.74 -10.25 5.49
C PRO A 62 -1.07 -10.33 3.99
N TYR A 63 -0.49 -9.47 3.17
CA TYR A 63 -0.62 -9.45 1.71
C TYR A 63 0.71 -9.83 1.03
N LYS A 64 0.62 -10.47 -0.14
CA LYS A 64 1.80 -10.87 -0.93
C LYS A 64 2.24 -9.82 -1.94
N ASP A 65 1.31 -9.09 -2.55
CA ASP A 65 1.60 -8.11 -3.58
C ASP A 65 0.54 -7.00 -3.61
N LEU A 66 0.91 -5.83 -4.14
CA LEU A 66 0.04 -4.67 -4.30
C LEU A 66 -0.32 -4.51 -5.79
N LEU A 67 -1.61 -4.59 -6.10
CA LEU A 67 -2.12 -4.40 -7.46
C LEU A 67 -2.69 -2.98 -7.63
N VAL A 68 -2.07 -2.18 -8.48
CA VAL A 68 -2.60 -0.86 -8.87
C VAL A 68 -3.53 -1.05 -10.06
N LYS A 69 -4.86 -0.91 -9.85
CA LYS A 69 -5.86 -1.07 -10.93
C LYS A 69 -6.07 0.18 -11.77
N LYS A 70 -6.06 1.36 -11.14
CA LYS A 70 -6.35 2.64 -11.80
C LYS A 70 -5.60 3.75 -11.08
N VAL A 71 -4.98 4.63 -11.85
CA VAL A 71 -4.38 5.88 -11.36
C VAL A 71 -5.08 7.00 -12.13
N VAL A 72 -5.61 7.99 -11.40
CA VAL A 72 -6.24 9.17 -11.97
C VAL A 72 -5.48 10.37 -11.47
N PHE A 73 -4.95 11.16 -12.40
CA PHE A 73 -4.42 12.49 -12.13
C PHE A 73 -5.49 13.47 -12.63
N GLN A 74 -5.96 14.35 -11.77
CA GLN A 74 -7.01 15.32 -12.08
C GLN A 74 -6.45 16.74 -12.09
#